data_AF-A0A7W1KN91-F1
#
_entry.id   AF-A0A7W1KN91-F1
#
_cell.length_a   1.000
_cell.length_b   1.000
_cell.length_c   1.000
_cell.angle_alpha   90.00
_cell.angle_beta   90.00
_cell.angle_gamma   90.00
#
_symmetry.space_group_name_H-M   'P 1'
#
loop_
_entity.id
_entity.type
_entity.pdbx_description
1 polymer ?
#
loop_
_entity_poly.entity_id
_entity_poly.type
_entity_poly.pdbx_seq_one_letter_code
_entity_poly.pdbx_strand_id
1 'polypeptide(L)'
;MQDGIDRLQLFFAELSTRQGVLARQALGQPAPGDEVLARRLVDDMRAETGMDGSISGAVVATVWRAHELLDLGCKGDHAGTVRVMGWVLGLQSKPGAFSEGCSPPRHAHRACEHFISGFFSPAPPMHRFAPVMFPNGKVFRAEPAARFAISCLALRAALRGRMEKRPGVEQHVLSLFQLQEQWDDWSGYFAPDMIVAGIHTLAFAAEAHQEILPRLAGAVAGNQSEDGTWANADLFHTLEALLAIGTRDAQATVRRAVPALFARQRIDGSFGSTAQQERALIALRSLIWAGKEM
;
A
#
# COMPACT_ATOMS: atom_id res chain seq x y z
N MET A 1 -0.96 5.96 25.39
CA MET A 1 -1.21 5.11 24.21
C MET A 1 -2.66 4.65 24.18
N GLN A 2 -3.17 4.13 25.30
CA GLN A 2 -4.57 3.71 25.47
C GLN A 2 -5.58 4.77 25.01
N ASP A 3 -5.46 6.02 25.47
CA ASP A 3 -6.38 7.10 25.10
C ASP A 3 -6.56 7.28 23.58
N GLY A 4 -5.49 7.11 22.80
CA GLY A 4 -5.56 7.23 21.35
C GLY A 4 -6.21 6.01 20.69
N ILE A 5 -6.04 4.82 21.27
CA ILE A 5 -6.76 3.61 20.87
C ILE A 5 -8.24 3.74 21.20
N ASP A 6 -8.59 4.26 22.38
CA ASP A 6 -9.98 4.44 22.83
C ASP A 6 -10.75 5.38 21.89
N ARG A 7 -10.12 6.50 21.46
CA ARG A 7 -10.70 7.39 20.45
C ARG A 7 -10.95 6.69 19.12
N LEU A 8 -10.04 5.81 18.69
CA LEU A 8 -10.19 5.04 17.45
C LEU A 8 -11.25 3.95 17.57
N GLN A 9 -11.36 3.31 18.73
CA GLN A 9 -12.43 2.36 19.03
C GLN A 9 -13.79 3.05 18.93
N LEU A 10 -13.95 4.23 19.52
CA LEU A 10 -15.17 5.04 19.41
C LEU A 10 -15.45 5.46 17.95
N PHE A 11 -14.42 5.88 17.22
CA PHE A 11 -14.55 6.26 15.80
C PHE A 11 -15.07 5.12 14.93
N PHE A 12 -14.62 3.88 15.17
CA PHE A 12 -15.00 2.71 14.38
C PHE A 12 -16.23 1.96 14.88
N ALA A 13 -16.70 2.22 16.11
CA ALA A 13 -17.74 1.43 16.77
C ALA A 13 -18.97 1.17 15.89
N GLU A 14 -19.53 2.23 15.29
CA GLU A 14 -20.77 2.17 14.51
C GLU A 14 -20.54 2.18 12.98
N LEU A 15 -19.29 2.18 12.52
CA LEU A 15 -19.02 2.26 11.08
C LEU A 15 -19.37 0.94 10.39
N SER A 16 -20.30 1.05 9.43
CA SER A 16 -20.73 -0.04 8.53
C SER A 16 -19.89 -0.10 7.25
N THR A 17 -18.58 0.10 7.38
CA THR A 17 -17.61 0.11 6.25
C THR A 17 -16.59 -1.02 6.41
N ARG A 18 -15.82 -1.27 5.34
CA ARG A 18 -14.68 -2.20 5.37
C ARG A 18 -13.74 -1.87 6.53
N GLN A 19 -13.40 -0.60 6.70
CA GLN A 19 -12.49 -0.13 7.74
C GLN A 19 -13.05 -0.36 9.14
N GLY A 20 -14.36 -0.17 9.35
CA GLY A 20 -15.05 -0.48 10.61
C GLY A 20 -14.93 -1.95 11.00
N VAL A 21 -15.23 -2.85 10.06
CA VAL A 21 -15.08 -4.31 10.26
C VAL A 21 -13.64 -4.67 10.61
N LEU A 22 -12.67 -4.20 9.82
CA LEU A 22 -11.25 -4.50 10.03
C LEU A 22 -10.70 -3.92 11.34
N ALA A 23 -11.17 -2.75 11.76
CA ALA A 23 -10.77 -2.11 13.01
C ALA A 23 -11.27 -2.89 14.23
N ARG A 24 -12.56 -3.26 14.25
CA ARG A 24 -13.16 -4.08 15.30
C ARG A 24 -12.50 -5.46 15.42
N GLN A 25 -12.17 -6.08 14.30
CA GLN A 25 -11.38 -7.32 14.27
C GLN A 25 -9.98 -7.12 14.85
N ALA A 26 -9.26 -6.05 14.47
CA ALA A 26 -7.93 -5.76 15.01
C ALA A 26 -7.93 -5.53 16.53
N LEU A 27 -9.03 -4.98 17.07
CA LEU A 27 -9.25 -4.78 18.50
C LEU A 27 -9.70 -6.05 19.24
N GLY A 28 -9.96 -7.16 18.54
CA GLY A 28 -10.51 -8.37 19.14
C GLY A 28 -11.96 -8.24 19.61
N GLN A 29 -12.71 -7.27 19.05
CA GLN A 29 -14.08 -6.92 19.44
C GLN A 29 -15.00 -6.83 18.21
N PRO A 30 -15.18 -7.92 17.43
CA PRO A 30 -16.11 -7.92 16.30
C PRO A 30 -17.54 -7.62 16.78
N ALA A 31 -18.28 -6.80 16.02
CA ALA A 31 -19.67 -6.52 16.32
C ALA A 31 -20.59 -7.66 15.84
N PRO A 32 -21.73 -7.90 16.50
CA PRO A 32 -22.77 -8.79 15.99
C PRO A 32 -23.17 -8.37 14.57
N GLY A 33 -22.98 -9.26 13.60
CA GLY A 33 -23.30 -9.00 12.20
C GLY A 33 -22.13 -8.54 11.32
N ASP A 34 -20.91 -8.38 11.85
CA ASP A 34 -19.73 -8.02 11.04
C ASP A 34 -19.49 -9.00 9.88
N GLU A 35 -19.74 -10.30 10.08
CA GLU A 35 -19.66 -11.28 8.99
C GLU A 35 -20.71 -11.06 7.90
N VAL A 36 -21.94 -10.70 8.30
CA VAL A 36 -23.04 -10.41 7.35
C VAL A 36 -22.72 -9.13 6.59
N LEU A 37 -22.23 -8.10 7.29
CA LEU A 37 -21.78 -6.85 6.71
C LEU A 37 -20.64 -7.08 5.72
N ALA A 38 -19.61 -7.86 6.08
CA ALA A 38 -18.50 -8.19 5.19
C ALA A 38 -18.97 -8.88 3.91
N ARG A 39 -19.88 -9.86 4.01
CA ARG A 39 -20.47 -10.52 2.83
C ARG A 39 -21.25 -9.54 1.95
N ARG A 40 -22.09 -8.70 2.56
CA ARG A 40 -22.84 -7.66 1.83
C ARG A 40 -21.90 -6.69 1.10
N LEU A 41 -20.85 -6.20 1.77
CA LEU A 41 -19.85 -5.33 1.17
C LEU A 41 -19.16 -6.00 -0.02
N VAL A 42 -18.83 -7.29 0.08
CA VAL A 42 -18.28 -8.06 -1.05
C VAL A 42 -19.26 -8.13 -2.21
N ASP A 43 -20.55 -8.39 -1.95
CA ASP A 43 -21.57 -8.47 -2.99
C ASP A 43 -21.81 -7.12 -3.67
N ASP A 44 -21.88 -6.03 -2.90
CA ASP A 44 -21.97 -4.66 -3.41
C ASP A 44 -20.75 -4.33 -4.30
N MET A 45 -19.55 -4.65 -3.81
CA MET A 45 -18.30 -4.45 -4.55
C MET A 45 -18.27 -5.23 -5.87
N ARG A 46 -18.87 -6.42 -5.91
CA ARG A 46 -18.97 -7.23 -7.14
C ARG A 46 -19.99 -6.66 -8.11
N ALA A 47 -21.12 -6.16 -7.62
CA ALA A 47 -22.16 -5.54 -8.43
C ALA A 47 -21.67 -4.25 -9.11
N GLU A 48 -20.81 -3.49 -8.44
CA GLU A 48 -20.16 -2.29 -9.00
C GLU A 48 -19.05 -2.60 -10.03
N THR A 49 -18.55 -3.84 -10.05
CA THR A 49 -17.46 -4.22 -10.95
C THR A 49 -17.97 -4.47 -12.36
N GLY A 50 -17.42 -3.74 -13.33
CA GLY A 50 -17.74 -3.90 -14.74
C GLY A 50 -17.54 -5.32 -15.26
N MET A 51 -18.14 -5.61 -16.42
CA MET A 51 -17.99 -6.91 -17.07
C MET A 51 -16.55 -7.20 -17.49
N ASP A 52 -15.76 -6.16 -17.78
CA ASP A 52 -14.33 -6.22 -18.06
C ASP A 52 -13.46 -6.39 -16.79
N GLY A 53 -14.06 -6.29 -15.60
CA GLY A 53 -13.37 -6.35 -14.31
C GLY A 53 -12.92 -5.02 -13.74
N SER A 54 -13.17 -3.90 -14.43
CA SER A 54 -12.77 -2.58 -13.97
C SER A 54 -13.86 -1.86 -13.18
N ILE A 55 -13.45 -0.88 -12.39
CA ILE A 55 -14.34 0.14 -11.84
C ILE A 55 -14.32 1.33 -12.80
N SER A 56 -15.25 1.33 -13.76
CA SER A 56 -15.38 2.38 -14.80
C SER A 56 -14.07 2.67 -15.55
N GLY A 57 -13.22 1.65 -15.77
CA GLY A 57 -11.91 1.80 -16.40
C GLY A 57 -10.84 2.50 -15.55
N ALA A 58 -11.16 2.94 -14.33
CA ALA A 58 -10.24 3.69 -13.49
C ALA A 58 -9.23 2.78 -12.78
N VAL A 59 -7.93 2.92 -13.11
CA VAL A 59 -6.87 2.04 -12.58
C VAL A 59 -6.79 2.07 -11.05
N VAL A 60 -6.78 3.26 -10.43
CA VAL A 60 -6.62 3.37 -8.98
C VAL A 60 -7.78 2.71 -8.24
N ALA A 61 -9.01 3.00 -8.67
CA ALA A 61 -10.21 2.40 -8.08
C ALA A 61 -10.23 0.88 -8.27
N THR A 62 -9.85 0.39 -9.45
CA THR A 62 -9.84 -1.04 -9.74
C THR A 62 -8.76 -1.79 -8.97
N VAL A 63 -7.53 -1.27 -8.92
CA VAL A 63 -6.46 -1.86 -8.12
C VAL A 63 -6.82 -1.84 -6.64
N TRP A 64 -7.42 -0.74 -6.16
CA TRP A 64 -7.88 -0.67 -4.77
C TRP A 64 -9.00 -1.66 -4.47
N ARG A 65 -9.95 -1.83 -5.39
CA ARG A 65 -11.02 -2.84 -5.28
C ARG A 65 -10.47 -4.24 -5.04
N ALA A 66 -9.36 -4.60 -5.66
CA ALA A 66 -8.70 -5.89 -5.39
C ALA A 66 -8.25 -5.99 -3.92
N HIS A 67 -7.63 -4.94 -3.37
CA HIS A 67 -7.24 -4.89 -1.97
C HIS A 67 -8.43 -4.96 -1.02
N GLU A 68 -9.52 -4.27 -1.32
CA GLU A 68 -10.74 -4.28 -0.52
C GLU A 68 -11.34 -5.69 -0.42
N LEU A 69 -11.44 -6.40 -1.54
CA LEU A 69 -11.90 -7.79 -1.58
C LEU A 69 -10.98 -8.72 -0.78
N LEU A 70 -9.66 -8.57 -0.95
CA LEU A 70 -8.66 -9.38 -0.23
C LEU A 70 -8.65 -9.09 1.29
N ASP A 71 -8.91 -7.86 1.71
CA ASP A 71 -9.05 -7.50 3.13
C ASP A 71 -10.29 -8.14 3.76
N LEU A 72 -11.38 -8.27 3.00
CA LEU A 72 -12.62 -8.93 3.44
C LEU A 72 -12.55 -10.47 3.32
N GLY A 73 -11.35 -11.04 3.13
CA GLY A 73 -11.12 -12.48 3.14
C GLY A 73 -11.48 -13.20 1.84
N CYS A 74 -11.81 -12.47 0.75
CA CYS A 74 -11.95 -13.11 -0.55
C CYS A 74 -10.59 -13.60 -1.03
N LYS A 75 -10.53 -14.87 -1.45
CA LYS A 75 -9.32 -15.43 -2.08
C LYS A 75 -9.15 -14.90 -3.49
N GLY A 76 -7.92 -14.97 -4.02
CA GLY A 76 -7.59 -14.56 -5.39
C GLY A 76 -8.35 -15.34 -6.48
N ASP A 77 -8.79 -16.56 -6.17
CA ASP A 77 -9.55 -17.47 -7.05
C ASP A 77 -11.08 -17.38 -6.89
N HIS A 78 -11.57 -16.54 -5.96
CA HIS A 78 -12.99 -16.29 -5.81
C HIS A 78 -13.55 -15.53 -7.03
N ALA A 79 -14.72 -15.91 -7.55
CA ALA A 79 -15.22 -15.43 -8.86
C ALA A 79 -15.27 -13.91 -9.02
N GLY A 80 -15.59 -13.16 -7.95
CA GLY A 80 -15.55 -11.69 -7.96
C GLY A 80 -14.13 -11.12 -8.02
N THR A 81 -13.20 -11.72 -7.27
CA THR A 81 -11.80 -11.32 -7.21
C THR A 81 -11.07 -11.64 -8.51
N VAL A 82 -11.32 -12.81 -9.11
CA VAL A 82 -10.69 -13.25 -10.37
C VAL A 82 -10.89 -12.23 -11.48
N ARG A 83 -12.08 -11.63 -11.58
CA ARG A 83 -12.37 -10.65 -12.62
C ARG A 83 -11.57 -9.36 -12.44
N VAL A 84 -11.60 -8.78 -11.23
CA VAL A 84 -10.84 -7.57 -10.90
C VAL A 84 -9.34 -7.81 -11.05
N MET A 85 -8.85 -8.93 -10.53
CA MET A 85 -7.45 -9.34 -10.65
C MET A 85 -7.05 -9.59 -12.10
N GLY A 86 -7.92 -10.19 -12.91
CA GLY A 86 -7.69 -10.39 -14.34
C GLY A 86 -7.47 -9.07 -15.06
N TRP A 87 -8.28 -8.06 -14.75
CA TRP A 87 -8.10 -6.71 -15.31
C TRP A 87 -6.78 -6.07 -14.85
N VAL A 88 -6.47 -6.14 -13.54
CA VAL A 88 -5.22 -5.59 -12.98
C VAL A 88 -3.99 -6.26 -13.60
N LEU A 89 -3.98 -7.60 -13.68
CA LEU A 89 -2.90 -8.37 -14.32
C LEU A 89 -2.78 -8.06 -15.81
N GLY A 90 -3.90 -7.75 -16.47
CA GLY A 90 -3.94 -7.28 -17.85
C GLY A 90 -3.33 -5.89 -18.05
N LEU A 91 -2.90 -5.17 -17.00
CA LEU A 91 -2.13 -3.93 -17.13
C LEU A 91 -0.63 -4.17 -17.34
N GLN A 92 -0.13 -5.39 -17.10
CA GLN A 92 1.27 -5.71 -17.36
C GLN A 92 1.57 -5.68 -18.85
N SER A 93 2.80 -5.29 -19.20
CA SER A 93 3.31 -5.22 -20.58
C SER A 93 2.55 -4.27 -21.51
N LYS A 94 1.64 -3.44 -20.98
CA LYS A 94 1.00 -2.37 -21.74
C LYS A 94 1.91 -1.13 -21.78
N PRO A 95 1.81 -0.30 -22.83
CA PRO A 95 2.51 0.98 -22.88
C PRO A 95 2.09 1.90 -21.74
N GLY A 96 3.02 2.68 -21.20
CA GLY A 96 2.90 3.61 -20.09
C GLY A 96 3.40 3.08 -18.75
N ALA A 97 4.06 1.91 -18.74
CA ALA A 97 4.63 1.36 -17.51
C ALA A 97 5.77 2.24 -16.99
N PHE A 98 6.04 2.19 -15.67
CA PHE A 98 7.13 2.98 -15.07
C PHE A 98 8.49 2.72 -15.72
N SER A 99 8.77 1.49 -16.15
CA SER A 99 10.05 1.10 -16.76
C SER A 99 10.22 1.63 -18.19
N GLU A 100 9.15 2.00 -18.89
CA GLU A 100 9.20 2.34 -20.31
C GLU A 100 10.07 3.57 -20.59
N GLY A 101 10.85 3.48 -21.67
CA GLY A 101 11.69 4.56 -22.16
C GLY A 101 12.98 4.77 -21.37
N CYS A 102 13.99 5.26 -22.09
CA CYS A 102 15.33 5.49 -21.58
C CYS A 102 15.73 6.96 -21.75
N SER A 103 16.12 7.61 -20.65
CA SER A 103 16.76 8.93 -20.63
C SER A 103 18.08 8.84 -19.88
N PRO A 104 19.04 9.76 -20.06
CA PRO A 104 20.33 9.68 -19.37
C PRO A 104 20.21 9.56 -17.84
N PRO A 105 19.34 10.32 -17.14
CA PRO A 105 19.14 10.14 -15.69
C PRO A 105 18.56 8.78 -15.31
N ARG A 106 17.57 8.28 -16.07
CA ARG A 106 16.97 6.95 -15.82
C ARG A 106 17.98 5.84 -16.05
N HIS A 107 18.81 5.96 -17.09
CA HIS A 107 19.84 4.99 -17.41
C HIS A 107 20.91 4.92 -16.31
N ALA A 108 21.38 6.08 -15.85
CA ALA A 108 22.38 6.17 -14.78
C ALA A 108 21.91 5.50 -13.48
N HIS A 109 20.62 5.58 -13.16
CA HIS A 109 20.02 4.97 -11.96
C HIS A 109 19.33 3.63 -12.24
N ARG A 110 19.61 3.02 -13.40
CA ARG A 110 19.06 1.71 -13.82
C ARG A 110 17.53 1.62 -13.73
N ALA A 111 16.84 2.74 -13.94
CA ALA A 111 15.40 2.89 -13.79
C ALA A 111 14.66 2.91 -15.13
N CYS A 112 15.22 2.28 -16.18
CA CYS A 112 14.63 2.19 -17.52
C CYS A 112 14.52 0.73 -18.00
N GLU A 113 13.81 0.51 -19.10
CA GLU A 113 13.49 -0.78 -19.71
C GLU A 113 14.69 -1.68 -20.03
N HIS A 114 15.89 -1.11 -20.17
CA HIS A 114 17.14 -1.88 -20.31
C HIS A 114 17.50 -2.70 -19.06
N PHE A 115 17.03 -2.29 -17.88
CA PHE A 115 17.40 -2.91 -16.60
C PHE A 115 16.20 -3.55 -15.91
N ILE A 116 15.01 -2.95 -16.02
CA ILE A 116 13.83 -3.32 -15.22
C ILE A 116 12.60 -3.51 -16.11
N SER A 117 11.70 -4.42 -15.72
CA SER A 117 10.50 -4.75 -16.51
C SER A 117 9.38 -5.35 -15.65
N GLY A 118 8.26 -5.76 -16.26
CA GLY A 118 7.11 -6.37 -15.56
C GLY A 118 6.15 -5.39 -14.87
N PHE A 119 6.44 -4.08 -14.89
CA PHE A 119 5.60 -3.05 -14.28
C PHE A 119 4.20 -2.97 -14.92
N PHE A 120 3.21 -2.63 -14.10
CA PHE A 120 1.84 -2.41 -14.54
C PHE A 120 1.70 -1.00 -15.12
N SER A 121 1.06 -0.88 -16.28
CA SER A 121 0.78 0.42 -16.89
C SER A 121 -0.54 1.01 -16.40
N PRO A 122 -0.53 2.19 -15.78
CA PRO A 122 -1.76 2.84 -15.31
C PRO A 122 -2.49 3.66 -16.39
N ALA A 123 -1.82 4.02 -17.46
CA ALA A 123 -2.38 4.80 -18.57
C ALA A 123 -1.38 4.80 -19.73
N PRO A 124 -1.81 4.96 -20.99
CA PRO A 124 -0.90 5.14 -22.12
C PRO A 124 0.16 6.24 -21.86
N PRO A 125 1.35 6.18 -22.50
CA PRO A 125 2.43 7.15 -22.26
C PRO A 125 2.03 8.61 -22.53
N MET A 126 1.17 8.83 -23.53
CA MET A 126 0.69 10.15 -23.94
C MET A 126 -0.35 10.75 -22.98
N HIS A 127 -0.90 9.95 -22.07
CA HIS A 127 -1.93 10.39 -21.13
C HIS A 127 -1.31 10.69 -19.79
N ARG A 128 -1.48 11.93 -19.32
CA ARG A 128 -1.07 12.33 -17.97
C ARG A 128 -1.82 11.52 -16.94
N PHE A 129 -1.11 10.91 -16.00
CA PHE A 129 -1.68 10.12 -14.91
C PHE A 129 -1.60 10.83 -13.55
N ALA A 130 -0.60 11.68 -13.34
CA ALA A 130 -0.44 12.45 -12.10
C ALA A 130 -1.20 13.79 -12.15
N PRO A 131 -1.76 14.29 -11.03
CA PRO A 131 -1.64 13.75 -9.69
C PRO A 131 -2.58 12.56 -9.43
N VAL A 132 -2.14 11.63 -8.59
CA VAL A 132 -2.96 10.51 -8.10
C VAL A 132 -2.99 10.48 -6.58
N MET A 133 -4.17 10.29 -6.00
CA MET A 133 -4.35 10.10 -4.56
C MET A 133 -4.59 8.61 -4.26
N PHE A 134 -3.82 8.09 -3.32
CA PHE A 134 -4.00 6.74 -2.81
C PHE A 134 -5.07 6.69 -1.73
N PRO A 135 -5.62 5.50 -1.43
CA PRO A 135 -6.65 5.32 -0.40
C PRO A 135 -6.26 5.79 0.99
N ASN A 136 -4.96 5.75 1.33
CA ASN A 136 -4.41 6.30 2.58
C ASN A 136 -4.23 7.84 2.56
N GLY A 137 -4.65 8.51 1.48
CA GLY A 137 -4.57 9.95 1.29
C GLY A 137 -3.23 10.46 0.74
N LYS A 138 -2.23 9.59 0.51
CA LYS A 138 -0.97 10.00 -0.10
C LYS A 138 -1.20 10.46 -1.54
N VAL A 139 -0.71 11.66 -1.88
CA VAL A 139 -0.78 12.20 -3.25
C VAL A 139 0.58 12.13 -3.92
N PHE A 140 0.66 11.41 -5.05
CA PHE A 140 1.82 11.42 -5.93
C PHE A 140 1.59 12.44 -7.05
N ARG A 141 2.35 13.54 -7.01
CA ARG A 141 2.18 14.68 -7.94
C ARG A 141 3.05 14.57 -9.19
N ALA A 142 4.19 13.89 -9.09
CA ALA A 142 5.10 13.69 -10.20
C ALA A 142 4.71 12.44 -11.01
N GLU A 143 4.75 12.55 -12.33
CA GLU A 143 4.34 11.48 -13.25
C GLU A 143 5.12 10.16 -13.03
N PRO A 144 6.47 10.15 -12.93
CA PRO A 144 7.20 8.90 -12.69
C PRO A 144 6.85 8.26 -11.34
N ALA A 145 6.66 9.09 -10.30
CA ALA A 145 6.31 8.62 -8.97
C ALA A 145 4.91 8.01 -8.92
N ALA A 146 3.93 8.64 -9.58
CA ALA A 146 2.58 8.14 -9.69
C ALA A 146 2.52 6.78 -10.41
N ARG A 147 3.23 6.66 -11.54
CA ARG A 147 3.31 5.40 -12.33
C ARG A 147 4.04 4.29 -11.58
N PHE A 148 5.11 4.62 -10.87
CA PHE A 148 5.80 3.66 -10.01
C PHE A 148 4.91 3.18 -8.87
N ALA A 149 4.30 4.11 -8.13
CA ALA A 149 3.51 3.79 -6.95
C ALA A 149 2.28 2.93 -7.29
N ILE A 150 1.57 3.24 -8.38
CA ILE A 150 0.40 2.44 -8.79
C ILE A 150 0.80 1.04 -9.27
N SER A 151 1.96 0.92 -9.92
CA SER A 151 2.54 -0.39 -10.27
C SER A 151 2.86 -1.19 -9.00
N CYS A 152 3.44 -0.54 -7.99
CA CYS A 152 3.71 -1.14 -6.68
C CYS A 152 2.41 -1.58 -5.97
N LEU A 153 1.35 -0.76 -6.00
CA LEU A 153 0.04 -1.10 -5.44
C LEU A 153 -0.58 -2.31 -6.18
N ALA A 154 -0.55 -2.32 -7.51
CA ALA A 154 -1.03 -3.44 -8.32
C ALA A 154 -0.26 -4.75 -8.04
N LEU A 155 1.07 -4.66 -7.90
CA LEU A 155 1.89 -5.81 -7.53
C LEU A 155 1.53 -6.33 -6.14
N ARG A 156 1.28 -5.46 -5.15
CA ARG A 156 0.80 -5.89 -3.82
C ARG A 156 -0.51 -6.65 -3.91
N ALA A 157 -1.47 -6.19 -4.71
CA ALA A 157 -2.71 -6.93 -4.93
C ALA A 157 -2.44 -8.32 -5.54
N ALA A 158 -1.54 -8.42 -6.53
CA ALA A 158 -1.15 -9.69 -7.14
C ALA A 158 -0.51 -10.67 -6.13
N LEU A 159 0.44 -10.20 -5.33
CA LEU A 159 1.12 -11.01 -4.32
C LEU A 159 0.15 -11.47 -3.22
N ARG A 160 -0.70 -10.57 -2.71
CA ARG A 160 -1.76 -10.91 -1.75
C ARG A 160 -2.79 -11.90 -2.33
N GLY A 161 -3.03 -11.82 -3.64
CA GLY A 161 -3.88 -12.74 -4.39
C GLY A 161 -3.22 -14.07 -4.77
N ARG A 162 -2.00 -14.35 -4.29
CA ARG A 162 -1.22 -15.57 -4.59
C ARG A 162 -0.88 -15.77 -6.08
N MET A 163 -0.55 -14.68 -6.76
CA MET A 163 -0.23 -14.66 -8.20
C MET A 163 1.29 -14.61 -8.48
N GLU A 164 2.12 -14.87 -7.47
CA GLU A 164 3.59 -14.77 -7.53
C GLU A 164 4.24 -15.64 -8.63
N LYS A 165 3.61 -16.77 -8.99
CA LYS A 165 4.12 -17.69 -10.01
C LYS A 165 3.88 -17.24 -11.45
N ARG A 166 3.21 -16.09 -11.67
CA ARG A 166 3.00 -15.57 -13.02
C ARG A 166 4.30 -14.90 -13.50
N PRO A 167 4.80 -15.20 -14.72
CA PRO A 167 6.08 -14.67 -15.18
C PRO A 167 6.20 -13.15 -15.10
N GLY A 168 5.14 -12.41 -15.44
CA GLY A 168 5.14 -10.94 -15.35
C GLY A 168 5.22 -10.44 -13.90
N VAL A 169 4.59 -11.13 -12.94
CA VAL A 169 4.61 -10.77 -11.52
C VAL A 169 6.00 -11.03 -10.94
N GLU A 170 6.55 -12.22 -11.21
CA GLU A 170 7.91 -12.60 -10.83
C GLU A 170 8.94 -11.60 -11.38
N GLN A 171 8.84 -11.25 -12.67
CA GLN A 171 9.74 -10.28 -13.30
C GLN A 171 9.69 -8.89 -12.65
N HIS A 172 8.50 -8.44 -12.23
CA HIS A 172 8.35 -7.16 -11.53
C HIS A 172 8.96 -7.22 -10.14
N VAL A 173 8.78 -8.33 -9.40
CA VAL A 173 9.43 -8.54 -8.10
C VAL A 173 10.96 -8.49 -8.24
N LEU A 174 11.53 -9.21 -9.21
CA LEU A 174 12.98 -9.18 -9.49
C LEU A 174 13.46 -7.76 -9.84
N SER A 175 12.68 -7.02 -10.62
CA SER A 175 12.99 -5.64 -10.96
C SER A 175 12.97 -4.71 -9.74
N LEU A 176 12.07 -4.92 -8.77
CA LEU A 176 12.08 -4.18 -7.51
C LEU A 176 13.29 -4.53 -6.63
N PHE A 177 13.73 -5.79 -6.62
CA PHE A 177 14.97 -6.19 -5.95
C PHE A 177 16.21 -5.53 -6.53
N GLN A 178 16.24 -5.30 -7.84
CA GLN A 178 17.33 -4.55 -8.48
C GLN A 178 17.23 -3.05 -8.18
N LEU A 179 16.03 -2.48 -8.25
CA LEU A 179 15.82 -1.05 -7.96
C LEU A 179 16.16 -0.68 -6.53
N GLN A 180 15.86 -1.54 -5.56
CA GLN A 180 16.10 -1.20 -4.16
C GLN A 180 17.59 -1.01 -3.83
N GLU A 181 18.50 -1.54 -4.67
CA GLU A 181 19.94 -1.28 -4.54
C GLU A 181 20.30 0.21 -4.75
N GLN A 182 19.37 1.00 -5.28
CA GLN A 182 19.52 2.44 -5.55
C GLN A 182 18.79 3.31 -4.51
N TRP A 183 18.29 2.72 -3.41
CA TRP A 183 17.54 3.43 -2.36
C TRP A 183 18.41 3.72 -1.12
N ASP A 184 19.71 3.88 -1.30
CA ASP A 184 20.67 4.22 -0.26
C ASP A 184 20.64 5.71 0.12
N ASP A 185 20.28 6.59 -0.82
CA ASP A 185 20.07 8.02 -0.58
C ASP A 185 18.57 8.40 -0.57
N TRP A 186 18.06 8.72 0.62
CA TRP A 186 16.67 9.16 0.84
C TRP A 186 16.36 10.52 0.20
N SER A 187 17.38 11.30 -0.12
CA SER A 187 17.28 12.58 -0.83
C SER A 187 17.72 12.51 -2.29
N GLY A 188 17.98 11.29 -2.78
CA GLY A 188 18.56 11.04 -4.10
C GLY A 188 17.54 11.06 -5.23
N TYR A 189 17.83 10.25 -6.26
CA TYR A 189 17.00 10.17 -7.47
C TYR A 189 15.56 9.74 -7.21
N PHE A 190 15.36 8.81 -6.27
CA PHE A 190 14.03 8.34 -5.89
C PHE A 190 13.50 9.18 -4.73
N ALA A 191 12.33 9.82 -4.92
CA ALA A 191 11.67 10.51 -3.83
C ALA A 191 11.29 9.52 -2.70
N PRO A 192 11.32 9.93 -1.42
CA PRO A 192 11.01 9.06 -0.28
C PRO A 192 9.71 8.27 -0.39
N ASP A 193 8.61 8.89 -0.83
CA ASP A 193 7.35 8.16 -1.00
C ASP A 193 7.40 7.09 -2.11
N MET A 194 8.29 7.23 -3.11
CA MET A 194 8.52 6.14 -4.07
C MET A 194 9.26 5.00 -3.40
N ILE A 195 10.32 5.29 -2.64
CA ILE A 195 11.06 4.28 -1.87
C ILE A 195 10.10 3.53 -0.94
N VAL A 196 9.27 4.24 -0.18
CA VAL A 196 8.25 3.65 0.70
C VAL A 196 7.25 2.78 -0.07
N ALA A 197 6.78 3.21 -1.25
CA ALA A 197 5.88 2.40 -2.07
C ALA A 197 6.53 1.08 -2.52
N GLY A 198 7.81 1.13 -2.92
CA GLY A 198 8.57 -0.05 -3.31
C GLY A 198 8.86 -1.00 -2.15
N ILE A 199 9.28 -0.46 -1.01
CA ILE A 199 9.49 -1.22 0.25
C ILE A 199 8.21 -1.93 0.68
N HIS A 200 7.08 -1.23 0.67
CA HIS A 200 5.79 -1.81 1.02
C HIS A 200 5.48 -2.99 0.10
N THR A 201 5.75 -2.88 -1.20
CA THR A 201 5.54 -4.00 -2.12
C THR A 201 6.47 -5.17 -1.86
N LEU A 202 7.76 -4.93 -1.62
CA LEU A 202 8.73 -5.98 -1.30
C LEU A 202 8.39 -6.72 -0.01
N ALA A 203 7.74 -6.06 0.95
CA ALA A 203 7.28 -6.72 2.18
C ALA A 203 6.32 -7.91 1.92
N PHE A 204 5.56 -7.88 0.82
CA PHE A 204 4.69 -8.99 0.41
C PHE A 204 5.38 -10.03 -0.47
N ALA A 205 6.49 -9.67 -1.12
CA ALA A 205 7.27 -10.59 -1.96
C ALA A 205 8.25 -11.45 -1.12
N ALA A 206 8.51 -11.04 0.11
CA ALA A 206 9.58 -11.55 0.94
C ALA A 206 9.36 -12.97 1.51
N GLU A 207 8.26 -13.68 1.22
CA GLU A 207 8.13 -15.08 1.68
C GLU A 207 9.31 -15.95 1.17
N ALA A 208 9.81 -15.67 -0.04
CA ALA A 208 11.00 -16.29 -0.61
C ALA A 208 12.32 -15.53 -0.33
N HIS A 209 12.26 -14.35 0.29
CA HIS A 209 13.37 -13.41 0.45
C HIS A 209 13.34 -12.69 1.81
N GLN A 210 13.02 -13.42 2.89
CA GLN A 210 12.80 -12.82 4.22
C GLN A 210 14.04 -12.07 4.74
N GLU A 211 15.23 -12.44 4.26
CA GLU A 211 16.51 -11.81 4.58
C GLU A 211 16.58 -10.33 4.21
N ILE A 212 15.75 -9.86 3.27
CA ILE A 212 15.75 -8.44 2.90
C ILE A 212 15.02 -7.56 3.92
N LEU A 213 14.06 -8.11 4.67
CA LEU A 213 13.15 -7.34 5.51
C LEU A 213 13.86 -6.49 6.58
N PRO A 214 14.89 -6.98 7.30
CA PRO A 214 15.67 -6.15 8.22
C PRO A 214 16.35 -4.97 7.52
N ARG A 215 16.89 -5.18 6.31
CA ARG A 215 17.51 -4.11 5.52
C ARG A 215 16.49 -3.04 5.11
N LEU A 216 15.30 -3.44 4.66
CA LEU A 216 14.24 -2.50 4.30
C LEU A 216 13.75 -1.71 5.52
N ALA A 217 13.58 -2.38 6.67
CA ALA A 217 13.24 -1.72 7.93
C ALA A 217 14.32 -0.71 8.33
N GLY A 218 15.61 -1.10 8.24
CA GLY A 218 16.76 -0.26 8.55
C GLY A 218 16.82 0.99 7.67
N ALA A 219 16.55 0.87 6.37
CA ALA A 219 16.51 2.01 5.44
C ALA A 219 15.46 3.05 5.83
N VAL A 220 14.24 2.62 6.20
CA VAL A 220 13.19 3.54 6.69
C VAL A 220 13.55 4.10 8.07
N ALA A 221 14.07 3.26 8.96
CA ALA A 221 14.42 3.65 10.33
C ALA A 221 15.53 4.71 10.37
N GLY A 222 16.57 4.55 9.55
CA GLY A 222 17.71 5.46 9.48
C GLY A 222 17.37 6.86 8.99
N ASN A 223 16.21 7.03 8.34
CA ASN A 223 15.71 8.31 7.83
C ASN A 223 14.58 8.91 8.69
N GLN A 224 14.29 8.31 9.84
CA GLN A 224 13.29 8.82 10.78
C GLN A 224 13.89 9.96 11.61
N SER A 225 13.19 11.10 11.64
CA SER A 225 13.51 12.26 12.48
C SER A 225 13.17 12.01 13.96
N GLU A 226 13.72 12.83 14.85
CA GLU A 226 13.49 12.71 16.31
C GLU A 226 12.02 12.86 16.70
N ASP A 227 11.24 13.61 15.93
CA ASP A 227 9.79 13.78 16.14
C ASP A 227 8.97 12.55 15.71
N GLY A 228 9.64 11.53 15.17
CA GLY A 228 9.03 10.29 14.69
C GLY A 228 8.54 10.33 13.24
N THR A 229 8.76 11.44 12.51
CA THR A 229 8.36 11.60 11.10
C THR A 229 9.52 11.32 10.13
N TRP A 230 9.24 11.41 8.84
CA TRP A 230 10.22 11.25 7.76
C TRP A 230 10.16 12.47 6.84
N ALA A 231 11.32 13.10 6.61
CA ALA A 231 11.39 14.21 5.68
C ALA A 231 10.91 13.77 4.28
N ASN A 232 9.98 14.55 3.71
CA ASN A 232 9.42 14.34 2.38
C ASN A 232 8.72 12.98 2.15
N ALA A 233 8.32 12.25 3.20
CA ALA A 233 7.47 11.07 3.10
C ALA A 233 6.17 11.24 3.92
N ASP A 234 5.06 10.67 3.44
CA ASP A 234 3.80 10.67 4.18
C ASP A 234 3.84 9.68 5.35
N LEU A 235 3.42 10.15 6.53
CA LEU A 235 3.39 9.38 7.77
C LEU A 235 2.58 8.07 7.61
N PHE A 236 1.36 8.15 7.09
CA PHE A 236 0.48 6.98 7.01
C PHE A 236 0.96 5.99 5.96
N HIS A 237 1.49 6.50 4.83
CA HIS A 237 2.11 5.64 3.83
C HIS A 237 3.30 4.86 4.38
N THR A 238 4.13 5.51 5.19
CA THR A 238 5.31 4.90 5.81
C THR A 238 4.94 3.90 6.90
N LEU A 239 3.98 4.24 7.76
CA LEU A 239 3.45 3.32 8.79
C LEU A 239 2.86 2.05 8.18
N GLU A 240 2.12 2.17 7.08
CA GLU A 240 1.55 1.03 6.37
C GLU A 240 2.64 0.09 5.82
N ALA A 241 3.72 0.65 5.28
CA ALA A 241 4.86 -0.13 4.81
C ALA A 241 5.57 -0.85 5.96
N LEU A 242 5.83 -0.17 7.08
CA LEU A 242 6.47 -0.76 8.27
C LEU A 242 5.63 -1.88 8.88
N LEU A 243 4.30 -1.70 8.95
CA LEU A 243 3.37 -2.75 9.39
C LEU A 243 3.45 -3.99 8.49
N ALA A 244 3.59 -3.80 7.17
CA ALA A 244 3.75 -4.91 6.24
C ALA A 244 5.10 -5.64 6.40
N ILE A 245 6.18 -4.91 6.72
CA ILE A 245 7.52 -5.50 6.96
C ILE A 245 7.50 -6.42 8.18
N GLY A 246 6.82 -6.03 9.26
CA GLY A 246 6.53 -6.93 10.38
C GLY A 246 7.74 -7.36 11.24
N THR A 247 8.92 -6.75 11.07
CA THR A 247 10.12 -7.06 11.87
C THR A 247 10.14 -6.29 13.20
N ARG A 248 10.99 -6.72 14.16
CA ARG A 248 11.21 -6.00 15.43
C ARG A 248 11.72 -4.57 15.20
N ASP A 249 12.62 -4.37 14.25
CA ASP A 249 13.17 -3.04 13.93
C ASP A 249 12.10 -2.13 13.32
N ALA A 250 11.22 -2.68 12.48
CA ALA A 250 10.07 -1.95 11.96
C ALA A 250 9.08 -1.59 13.09
N GLN A 251 8.84 -2.50 14.05
CA GLN A 251 8.01 -2.22 15.21
C GLN A 251 8.60 -1.10 16.08
N ALA A 252 9.90 -1.14 16.36
CA ALA A 252 10.61 -0.10 17.11
C ALA A 252 10.51 1.26 16.39
N THR A 253 10.60 1.25 15.06
CA THR A 253 10.43 2.45 14.23
C THR A 253 9.00 2.99 14.28
N VAL A 254 7.99 2.13 14.26
CA VAL A 254 6.58 2.53 14.47
C VAL A 254 6.37 3.10 15.87
N ARG A 255 6.97 2.51 16.92
CA ARG A 255 6.91 3.05 18.30
C ARG A 255 7.44 4.48 18.37
N ARG A 256 8.57 4.78 17.70
CA ARG A 256 9.12 6.14 17.62
C ARG A 256 8.20 7.11 16.87
N ALA A 257 7.36 6.64 15.95
CA ALA A 257 6.40 7.47 15.22
C ALA A 257 5.10 7.76 16.00
N VAL A 258 4.87 7.11 17.14
CA VAL A 258 3.64 7.27 17.95
C VAL A 258 3.38 8.73 18.38
N PRO A 259 4.36 9.52 18.84
CA PRO A 259 4.13 10.93 19.17
C PRO A 259 3.62 11.75 17.98
N ALA A 260 4.25 11.58 16.81
CA ALA A 260 3.83 12.20 15.56
C ALA A 260 2.41 11.78 15.13
N LEU A 261 2.02 10.53 15.42
CA LEU A 261 0.68 10.04 15.18
C LEU A 261 -0.34 10.73 16.11
N PHE A 262 -0.08 10.78 17.42
CA PHE A 262 -0.98 11.46 18.36
C PHE A 262 -1.13 12.95 18.11
N ALA A 263 -0.06 13.63 17.69
CA ALA A 263 -0.13 15.05 17.32
C ALA A 263 -1.09 15.33 16.14
N ARG A 264 -1.41 14.31 15.33
CA ARG A 264 -2.32 14.40 14.18
C ARG A 264 -3.72 13.84 14.45
N GLN A 265 -3.93 13.17 15.58
CA GLN A 265 -5.22 12.56 15.92
C GLN A 265 -6.20 13.63 16.40
N ARG A 266 -7.36 13.70 15.76
CA ARG A 266 -8.44 14.62 16.16
C ARG A 266 -9.20 14.07 17.37
N ILE A 267 -10.01 14.92 18.00
CA ILE A 267 -10.79 14.55 19.19
C ILE A 267 -11.78 13.41 18.91
N ASP A 268 -12.30 13.35 17.68
CA ASP A 268 -13.20 12.31 17.19
C ASP A 268 -12.48 11.01 16.77
N GLY A 269 -11.16 10.94 16.96
CA GLY A 269 -10.32 9.79 16.58
C GLY A 269 -9.87 9.77 15.12
N SER A 270 -10.37 10.66 14.26
CA SER A 270 -10.02 10.71 12.84
C SER A 270 -8.67 11.40 12.56
N PHE A 271 -8.20 11.29 11.31
CA PHE A 271 -6.94 11.88 10.86
C PHE A 271 -7.10 12.66 9.55
N GLY A 272 -6.94 13.98 9.62
CA GLY A 272 -7.06 14.88 8.46
C GLY A 272 -8.50 15.00 7.93
N SER A 273 -8.65 15.57 6.73
CA SER A 273 -9.95 15.74 6.05
C SER A 273 -10.18 14.71 4.93
N THR A 274 -9.11 14.14 4.38
CA THR A 274 -9.14 13.14 3.30
C THR A 274 -8.75 11.76 3.83
N ALA A 275 -9.29 10.68 3.24
CA ALA A 275 -8.93 9.30 3.59
C ALA A 275 -9.07 8.99 5.10
N GLN A 276 -10.02 9.64 5.78
CA GLN A 276 -10.12 9.65 7.23
C GLN A 276 -10.18 8.23 7.82
N GLN A 277 -11.02 7.36 7.25
CA GLN A 277 -11.20 5.99 7.73
C GLN A 277 -9.96 5.13 7.49
N GLU A 278 -9.30 5.27 6.34
CA GLU A 278 -8.11 4.48 6.04
C GLU A 278 -6.92 4.88 6.92
N ARG A 279 -6.72 6.19 7.10
CA ARG A 279 -5.69 6.72 8.00
C ARG A 279 -5.95 6.32 9.45
N ALA A 280 -7.21 6.35 9.90
CA ALA A 280 -7.59 5.87 11.21
C ALA A 280 -7.32 4.37 11.37
N LEU A 281 -7.56 3.55 10.36
CA LEU A 281 -7.28 2.11 10.41
C LEU A 281 -5.77 1.83 10.48
N ILE A 282 -4.97 2.54 9.67
CA ILE A 282 -3.50 2.45 9.70
C ILE A 282 -2.97 2.88 11.08
N ALA A 283 -3.49 3.97 11.63
CA ALA A 283 -3.14 4.47 12.96
C ALA A 283 -3.46 3.44 14.04
N LEU A 284 -4.67 2.88 14.03
CA LEU A 284 -5.10 1.86 14.99
C LEU A 284 -4.16 0.65 14.97
N ARG A 285 -3.88 0.11 13.78
CA ARG A 285 -2.96 -1.02 13.61
C ARG A 285 -1.55 -0.68 14.10
N SER A 286 -1.09 0.53 13.82
CA SER A 286 0.22 1.03 14.28
C SER A 286 0.31 1.12 15.81
N LEU A 287 -0.73 1.65 16.47
CA LEU A 287 -0.78 1.77 17.93
C LEU A 287 -0.86 0.41 18.61
N ILE A 288 -1.73 -0.48 18.13
CA ILE A 288 -1.82 -1.86 18.64
C ILE A 288 -0.47 -2.56 18.48
N TRP A 289 0.17 -2.44 17.31
CA TRP A 289 1.44 -3.10 17.07
C TRP A 289 2.58 -2.50 17.91
N ALA A 290 2.62 -1.17 18.07
CA ALA A 290 3.57 -0.49 18.94
C ALA A 290 3.45 -0.93 20.41
N GLY A 291 2.23 -1.19 20.90
CA GLY A 291 1.97 -1.57 22.29
C GLY A 291 2.27 -3.03 22.64
N LYS A 292 2.49 -3.92 21.66
CA LYS A 292 2.82 -5.33 21.92
C LYS A 292 4.25 -5.48 22.41
N GLU A 293 4.46 -6.05 23.59
CA GLU A 293 5.77 -6.60 23.99
C GLU A 293 6.13 -7.76 23.03
N MET A 294 7.39 -7.79 22.55
CA MET A 294 7.89 -8.73 21.54
C MET A 294 9.05 -9.57 22.05
#